data_AF-K1UXN6-F1
#
_entry.id   AF-K1UXN6-F1
#
_cell.length_a   1.000
_cell.length_b   1.000
_cell.length_c   1.000
_cell.angle_alpha   90.00
_cell.angle_beta   90.00
_cell.angle_gamma   90.00
#
_symmetry.space_group_name_H-M   'P 1'
#
loop_
_entity.id
_entity.type
_entity.pdbx_description
1 polymer ?
#
loop_
_entity_poly.entity_id
_entity_poly.type
_entity_poly.pdbx_seq_one_letter_code
_entity_poly.pdbx_strand_id
1 'polypeptide(L)'
;DTNYTLSTNHNEILSLANNIVNPETGQHFSVDLLDMDGLGEAHFILKEGGTLGDLYSLRDMKYDANGAIYVDESGNVATEAISNVNDYIKLGSVLPDANMAWRNDFRWGNFNFGFALSARLGGVVFSRTQAMLDYYGVSEASAAARDAGGVVINGGDLVDANKWYTSVSGGNTVPQYYTYSATNVRLQEASIGYTIPRKVLGD
;
A
#
# COMPACT_ATOMS: atom_id res chain seq x y z
N ASP A 1 -23.25 -17.77 21.03
CA ASP A 1 -23.10 -16.30 21.05
C ASP A 1 -22.46 -15.82 19.77
N THR A 2 -22.95 -14.70 19.24
CA THR A 2 -22.39 -14.03 18.08
C THR A 2 -22.16 -12.57 18.43
N ASN A 3 -21.03 -12.02 18.04
CA ASN A 3 -20.68 -10.61 18.22
C ASN A 3 -20.09 -10.06 16.92
N TYR A 4 -20.54 -8.88 16.53
CA TYR A 4 -20.07 -8.15 15.38
C TYR A 4 -19.67 -6.73 15.77
N THR A 5 -18.48 -6.31 15.36
CA THR A 5 -17.93 -4.97 15.58
C THR A 5 -17.57 -4.35 14.24
N LEU A 6 -17.96 -3.09 14.05
CA LEU A 6 -17.57 -2.25 12.92
C LEU A 6 -17.00 -0.94 13.48
N SER A 7 -15.86 -0.51 12.95
CA SER A 7 -15.29 0.81 13.22
C SER A 7 -14.90 1.50 11.93
N THR A 8 -15.06 2.82 11.90
CA THR A 8 -14.61 3.71 10.83
C THR A 8 -13.97 4.94 11.47
N ASN A 9 -12.97 5.51 10.80
CA ASN A 9 -12.31 6.73 11.22
C ASN A 9 -12.07 7.60 9.99
N HIS A 10 -12.39 8.90 10.12
CA HIS A 10 -12.09 9.89 9.11
C HIS A 10 -11.11 10.90 9.70
N ASN A 11 -10.02 11.14 8.98
CA ASN A 11 -8.95 12.03 9.37
C ASN A 11 -8.69 13.03 8.24
N GLU A 12 -8.59 14.31 8.58
CA GLU A 12 -8.35 15.41 7.65
C GLU A 12 -7.40 16.44 8.27
N ILE A 13 -6.46 16.92 7.47
CA ILE A 13 -5.53 17.99 7.85
C ILE A 13 -6.20 19.32 7.50
N LEU A 14 -6.63 20.06 8.53
CA LEU A 14 -7.39 21.30 8.33
C LEU A 14 -6.51 22.46 7.88
N SER A 15 -5.28 22.54 8.39
CA SER A 15 -4.33 23.61 8.03
C SER A 15 -2.90 23.22 8.38
N LEU A 16 -1.96 23.63 7.54
CA LEU A 16 -0.54 23.71 7.88
C LEU A 16 -0.18 25.16 8.24
N ALA A 17 1.10 25.38 8.63
CA ALA A 17 1.57 26.71 8.97
C ALA A 17 1.37 27.65 7.77
N ASN A 18 0.55 28.69 7.93
CA ASN A 18 0.27 29.66 6.88
C ASN A 18 0.51 31.07 7.41
N ASN A 19 1.53 31.74 6.85
CA ASN A 19 1.92 33.10 7.20
C ASN A 19 2.20 33.31 8.71
N ILE A 20 2.75 32.27 9.37
CA ILE A 20 3.02 32.28 10.81
C ILE A 20 4.33 32.99 11.09
N VAL A 21 4.35 33.80 12.15
CA VAL A 21 5.57 34.48 12.62
C VAL A 21 6.45 33.49 13.38
N ASN A 22 7.68 33.31 12.94
CA ASN A 22 8.69 32.57 13.69
C ASN A 22 9.09 33.39 14.93
N PRO A 23 8.92 32.87 16.16
CA PRO A 23 9.19 33.62 17.38
C PRO A 23 10.68 33.96 17.58
N GLU A 24 11.59 33.21 16.95
CA GLU A 24 13.04 33.42 17.07
C GLU A 24 13.58 34.42 16.03
N THR A 25 13.02 34.45 14.82
CA THR A 25 13.51 35.28 13.71
C THR A 25 12.61 36.47 13.37
N GLY A 26 11.36 36.48 13.85
CA GLY A 26 10.36 37.48 13.50
C GLY A 26 9.88 37.42 12.04
N GLN A 27 10.37 36.47 11.24
CA GLN A 27 9.98 36.31 9.84
C GLN A 27 8.71 35.48 9.71
N HIS A 28 7.89 35.83 8.72
CA HIS A 28 6.73 35.02 8.35
C HIS A 28 7.17 33.83 7.49
N PHE A 29 6.57 32.66 7.73
CA PHE A 29 6.74 31.49 6.87
C PHE A 29 5.41 30.78 6.65
N SER A 30 5.32 30.09 5.51
CA SER A 30 4.23 29.17 5.15
C SER A 30 4.82 27.81 4.79
N VAL A 31 4.06 26.76 5.06
CA VAL A 31 4.39 25.37 4.75
C VAL A 31 3.23 24.82 3.94
N ASP A 32 3.42 24.70 2.62
CA ASP A 32 2.38 24.20 1.69
C ASP A 32 2.32 22.66 1.66
N LEU A 33 3.41 21.98 2.03
CA LEU A 33 3.41 20.56 2.33
C LEU A 33 4.45 20.24 3.39
N LEU A 34 4.24 19.12 4.08
CA LEU A 34 5.27 18.50 4.92
C LEU A 34 5.57 17.09 4.39
N ASP A 35 6.82 16.86 4.02
CA ASP A 35 7.33 15.53 3.70
C ASP A 35 7.75 14.84 5.01
N MET A 36 7.06 13.76 5.35
CA MET A 36 7.29 12.97 6.56
C MET A 36 8.19 11.75 6.31
N ASP A 37 8.87 11.73 5.15
CA ASP A 37 9.69 10.63 4.68
C ASP A 37 8.85 9.35 4.42
N GLY A 38 9.53 8.27 4.06
CA GLY A 38 8.89 6.97 3.91
C GLY A 38 9.86 5.86 3.56
N LEU A 39 9.47 5.01 2.61
CA LEU A 39 10.26 3.86 2.21
C LEU A 39 10.66 3.99 0.75
N GLY A 40 11.91 4.35 0.49
CA GLY A 40 12.38 4.62 -0.88
C GLY A 40 11.66 5.85 -1.43
N GLU A 41 11.11 5.76 -2.64
CA GLU A 41 10.41 6.88 -3.30
C GLU A 41 8.92 6.98 -2.92
N ALA A 42 8.45 6.18 -1.94
CA ALA A 42 7.08 6.22 -1.42
C ALA A 42 7.06 6.97 -0.08
N HIS A 43 6.61 8.22 -0.08
CA HIS A 43 6.66 9.11 1.10
C HIS A 43 5.27 9.46 1.61
N PHE A 44 5.18 9.71 2.91
CA PHE A 44 4.01 10.31 3.53
C PHE A 44 4.07 11.82 3.36
N ILE A 45 3.10 12.38 2.64
CA ILE A 45 3.06 13.82 2.39
C ILE A 45 1.80 14.40 3.01
N LEU A 46 1.99 15.35 3.92
CA LEU A 46 0.90 16.06 4.56
C LEU A 46 0.57 17.31 3.74
N LYS A 47 -0.68 17.40 3.32
CA LYS A 47 -1.28 18.56 2.66
C LYS A 47 -2.64 18.83 3.29
N GLU A 48 -3.02 20.08 3.30
CA GLU A 48 -4.33 20.60 3.68
C GLU A 48 -5.42 19.90 2.87
N GLY A 49 -6.50 19.47 3.52
CA GLY A 49 -7.55 18.64 2.93
C GLY A 49 -7.14 17.18 2.67
N GLY A 50 -5.87 16.82 2.89
CA GLY A 50 -5.37 15.45 2.88
C GLY A 50 -5.52 14.75 4.24
N THR A 51 -5.05 13.50 4.30
CA THR A 51 -5.02 12.71 5.55
C THR A 51 -3.58 12.56 6.06
N LEU A 52 -3.42 12.25 7.34
CA LEU A 52 -2.11 11.92 7.93
C LEU A 52 -1.48 10.63 7.35
N GLY A 53 -2.25 9.85 6.59
CA GLY A 53 -1.79 8.62 5.97
C GLY A 53 -1.65 8.70 4.45
N ASP A 54 -1.73 9.88 3.84
CA ASP A 54 -1.61 10.00 2.39
C ASP A 54 -0.18 9.67 1.94
N LEU A 55 -0.08 8.63 1.11
CA LEU A 55 1.16 8.13 0.53
C LEU A 55 1.30 8.64 -0.89
N TYR A 56 2.49 9.10 -1.25
CA TYR A 56 2.80 9.66 -2.56
C TYR A 56 4.02 8.99 -3.19
N SER A 57 4.03 8.95 -4.51
CA SER A 57 5.19 8.60 -5.32
C SER A 57 6.00 9.86 -5.62
N LEU A 58 7.28 9.84 -5.27
CA LEU A 58 8.26 10.87 -5.63
C LEU A 58 8.93 10.58 -6.98
N ARG A 59 8.60 9.45 -7.59
CA ARG A 59 9.17 8.99 -8.86
C ARG A 59 8.08 8.53 -9.80
N ASP A 60 8.30 8.78 -11.08
CA ASP A 60 7.46 8.30 -12.16
C ASP A 60 8.31 7.70 -13.30
N MET A 61 7.65 7.08 -14.27
CA MET A 61 8.23 6.81 -15.56
C MET A 61 8.62 8.12 -16.24
N LYS A 62 9.69 8.09 -17.02
CA LYS A 62 9.99 9.18 -17.94
C LYS A 62 9.04 9.08 -19.14
N TYR A 63 8.43 10.20 -19.51
CA TYR A 63 7.55 10.26 -20.68
C TYR A 63 8.18 11.04 -21.84
N ASP A 64 7.76 10.74 -23.06
CA ASP A 64 8.11 11.47 -24.26
C ASP A 64 7.21 12.71 -24.46
N ALA A 65 7.44 13.46 -25.54
CA ALA A 65 6.66 14.66 -25.86
C ALA A 65 5.16 14.38 -26.16
N ASN A 66 4.78 13.12 -26.39
CA ASN A 66 3.41 12.69 -26.63
C ASN A 66 2.74 12.13 -25.36
N GLY A 67 3.46 12.08 -24.23
CA GLY A 67 2.97 11.49 -22.98
C GLY A 67 3.03 9.96 -22.95
N ALA A 68 3.74 9.32 -23.87
CA ALA A 68 4.01 7.89 -23.85
C ALA A 68 5.24 7.58 -22.99
N ILE A 69 5.33 6.38 -22.40
CA ILE A 69 6.53 5.98 -21.66
C ILE A 69 7.71 5.99 -22.63
N TYR A 70 8.76 6.74 -22.25
CA TYR A 70 9.97 6.87 -23.05
C TYR A 70 10.73 5.54 -23.10
N VAL A 71 10.98 5.08 -24.32
CA VAL A 71 11.83 3.93 -24.63
C VAL A 71 12.99 4.40 -25.49
N ASP A 72 14.23 4.13 -25.09
CA ASP A 72 15.40 4.47 -25.90
C ASP A 72 15.58 3.53 -27.11
N GLU A 73 16.51 3.85 -28.01
CA GLU A 73 16.81 3.03 -29.19
C GLU A 73 17.28 1.60 -28.85
N SER A 74 17.76 1.39 -27.63
CA SER A 74 18.16 0.08 -27.12
C SER A 74 17.01 -0.67 -26.45
N GLY A 75 15.80 -0.11 -26.39
CA GLY A 75 14.63 -0.73 -25.76
C GLY A 75 14.60 -0.60 -24.23
N ASN A 76 15.39 0.28 -23.63
CA ASN A 76 15.35 0.53 -22.19
C ASN A 76 14.30 1.59 -21.86
N VAL A 77 13.60 1.38 -20.75
CA VAL A 77 12.71 2.37 -20.15
C VAL A 77 13.44 3.11 -19.02
N ALA A 78 13.13 4.39 -18.85
CA ALA A 78 13.71 5.23 -17.82
C ALA A 78 12.66 5.69 -16.81
N THR A 79 13.12 5.99 -15.59
CA THR A 79 12.31 6.58 -14.52
C THR A 79 12.99 7.87 -14.06
N GLU A 80 12.21 8.82 -13.54
CA GLU A 80 12.73 10.10 -13.09
C GLU A 80 12.10 10.55 -11.78
N ALA A 81 12.93 11.18 -10.94
CA ALA A 81 12.43 11.82 -9.73
C ALA A 81 11.58 13.03 -10.12
N ILE A 82 10.42 13.13 -9.50
CA ILE A 82 9.52 14.26 -9.67
C ILE A 82 10.17 15.46 -8.98
N SER A 83 10.58 16.46 -9.76
CA SER A 83 11.35 17.59 -9.23
C SER A 83 10.47 18.62 -8.52
N ASN A 84 9.20 18.70 -8.87
CA ASN A 84 8.24 19.62 -8.28
C ASN A 84 7.35 18.87 -7.28
N VAL A 85 7.41 19.26 -6.02
CA VAL A 85 6.64 18.68 -4.91
C VAL A 85 5.11 18.73 -5.11
N ASN A 86 4.63 19.64 -5.96
CA ASN A 86 3.21 19.73 -6.31
C ASN A 86 2.77 18.63 -7.28
N ASP A 87 3.70 18.06 -8.03
CA ASP A 87 3.45 17.04 -9.05
C ASP A 87 3.62 15.61 -8.48
N TYR A 88 3.93 15.46 -7.19
CA TYR A 88 3.96 14.16 -6.53
C TYR A 88 2.63 13.41 -6.70
N ILE A 89 2.73 12.12 -7.04
CA ILE A 89 1.56 11.33 -7.43
C ILE A 89 0.96 10.69 -6.19
N LYS A 90 -0.27 11.07 -5.83
CA LYS A 90 -0.99 10.47 -4.70
C LYS A 90 -1.33 9.01 -5.00
N LEU A 91 -0.80 8.09 -4.21
CA LEU A 91 -1.03 6.65 -4.33
C LEU A 91 -2.30 6.21 -3.60
N GLY A 92 -2.67 6.94 -2.55
CA GLY A 92 -3.84 6.67 -1.71
C GLY A 92 -3.55 7.00 -0.25
N SER A 93 -4.48 6.68 0.64
CA SER A 93 -4.24 6.74 2.09
C SER A 93 -3.91 5.35 2.61
N VAL A 94 -2.96 5.22 3.54
CA VAL A 94 -2.71 3.95 4.25
C VAL A 94 -3.76 3.67 5.31
N LEU A 95 -4.56 4.68 5.69
CA LEU A 95 -5.63 4.53 6.68
C LEU A 95 -6.79 3.72 6.08
N PRO A 96 -7.38 2.78 6.84
CA PRO A 96 -8.51 2.01 6.34
C PRO A 96 -9.80 2.84 6.42
N ASP A 97 -10.71 2.60 5.48
CA ASP A 97 -12.04 3.20 5.50
C ASP A 97 -12.89 2.59 6.62
N ALA A 98 -12.71 1.28 6.87
CA ALA A 98 -13.37 0.56 7.94
C ALA A 98 -12.56 -0.66 8.43
N ASN A 99 -12.79 -1.03 9.69
CA ASN A 99 -12.39 -2.33 10.23
C ASN A 99 -13.63 -3.07 10.73
N MET A 100 -13.70 -4.36 10.44
CA MET A 100 -14.77 -5.24 10.88
C MET A 100 -14.20 -6.42 11.66
N ALA A 101 -14.96 -6.91 12.63
CA ALA A 101 -14.68 -8.17 13.31
C ALA A 101 -15.99 -8.90 13.59
N TRP A 102 -15.99 -10.21 13.35
CA TRP A 102 -17.12 -11.09 13.61
C TRP A 102 -16.64 -12.32 14.37
N ARG A 103 -17.17 -12.52 15.56
CA ARG A 103 -16.87 -13.66 16.42
C ARG A 103 -18.12 -14.48 16.64
N ASN A 104 -17.99 -15.79 16.53
CA ASN A 104 -19.04 -16.73 16.89
C ASN A 104 -18.49 -17.80 17.79
N ASP A 105 -19.22 -18.07 18.85
CA ASP A 105 -18.97 -19.15 19.77
C ASP A 105 -20.26 -19.98 19.86
N PHE A 106 -20.20 -21.26 19.54
CA PHE A 106 -21.35 -22.17 19.64
C PHE A 106 -20.98 -23.46 20.36
N ARG A 107 -21.96 -24.03 21.03
CA ARG A 107 -21.79 -25.25 21.82
C ARG A 107 -22.78 -26.31 21.35
N TRP A 108 -22.27 -27.52 21.14
CA TRP A 108 -23.11 -28.68 20.86
C TRP A 108 -22.75 -29.82 21.81
N GLY A 109 -23.63 -30.05 22.80
CA GLY A 109 -23.37 -30.99 23.89
C GLY A 109 -22.14 -30.60 24.70
N ASN A 110 -21.11 -31.46 24.69
CA ASN A 110 -19.83 -31.23 25.35
C ASN A 110 -18.81 -30.54 24.45
N PHE A 111 -19.12 -30.33 23.17
CA PHE A 111 -18.22 -29.66 22.25
C PHE A 111 -18.46 -28.15 22.23
N ASN A 112 -17.37 -27.42 22.17
CA ASN A 112 -17.32 -25.96 22.12
C ASN A 112 -16.57 -25.61 20.83
N PHE A 113 -17.14 -24.75 20.00
CA PHE A 113 -16.50 -24.28 18.78
C PHE A 113 -16.52 -22.76 18.79
N GLY A 114 -15.39 -22.16 18.42
CA GLY A 114 -15.25 -20.71 18.33
C GLY A 114 -14.50 -20.33 17.06
N PHE A 115 -14.89 -19.24 16.42
CA PHE A 115 -14.08 -18.61 15.38
C PHE A 115 -14.24 -17.10 15.40
N ALA A 116 -13.18 -16.41 14.98
CA ALA A 116 -13.15 -14.96 14.82
C ALA A 116 -12.58 -14.60 13.44
N LEU A 117 -13.38 -13.89 12.65
CA LEU A 117 -12.97 -13.27 11.39
C LEU A 117 -12.76 -11.78 11.62
N SER A 118 -11.70 -11.21 11.05
CA SER A 118 -11.53 -9.75 10.97
C SER A 118 -11.28 -9.32 9.54
N ALA A 119 -11.72 -8.11 9.22
CA ALA A 119 -11.46 -7.48 7.95
C ALA A 119 -10.94 -6.06 8.15
N ARG A 120 -9.94 -5.70 7.36
CA ARG A 120 -9.53 -4.31 7.12
C ARG A 120 -10.01 -3.96 5.72
N LEU A 121 -10.79 -2.91 5.58
CA LEU A 121 -11.34 -2.47 4.30
C LEU A 121 -10.75 -1.14 3.91
N GLY A 122 -10.32 -1.04 2.67
CA GLY A 122 -9.72 0.18 2.12
C GLY A 122 -8.26 0.39 2.52
N GLY A 123 -7.80 1.57 2.15
CA GLY A 123 -6.40 1.97 2.22
C GLY A 123 -5.50 1.25 1.22
N VAL A 124 -4.27 1.75 1.12
CA VAL A 124 -3.23 1.21 0.24
C VAL A 124 -1.99 0.79 1.02
N VAL A 125 -1.22 -0.12 0.44
CA VAL A 125 0.07 -0.56 0.96
C VAL A 125 1.08 -0.58 -0.17
N PHE A 126 2.27 -0.04 0.09
CA PHE A 126 3.42 -0.14 -0.80
C PHE A 126 4.29 -1.35 -0.39
N SER A 127 4.58 -2.24 -1.34
CA SER A 127 5.39 -3.44 -1.10
C SER A 127 6.75 -3.36 -1.76
N ARG A 128 7.74 -2.93 -0.98
CA ARG A 128 9.15 -2.99 -1.40
C ARG A 128 9.63 -4.43 -1.59
N THR A 129 9.04 -5.38 -0.87
CA THR A 129 9.34 -6.81 -1.04
C THR A 129 8.94 -7.29 -2.42
N GLN A 130 7.75 -6.94 -2.92
CA GLN A 130 7.34 -7.31 -4.28
C GLN A 130 8.29 -6.71 -5.31
N ALA A 131 8.65 -5.43 -5.18
CA ALA A 131 9.64 -4.79 -6.04
C ALA A 131 10.97 -5.54 -6.04
N MET A 132 11.45 -5.97 -4.87
CA MET A 132 12.72 -6.71 -4.81
C MET A 132 12.63 -8.11 -5.44
N LEU A 133 11.50 -8.81 -5.30
CA LEU A 133 11.30 -10.11 -5.94
C LEU A 133 11.20 -9.97 -7.46
N ASP A 134 10.54 -8.92 -7.94
CA ASP A 134 10.46 -8.56 -9.36
C ASP A 134 11.85 -8.20 -9.91
N TYR A 135 12.64 -7.40 -9.17
CA TYR A 135 14.00 -7.01 -9.52
C TYR A 135 14.92 -8.21 -9.70
N TYR A 136 14.86 -9.18 -8.78
CA TYR A 136 15.64 -10.41 -8.87
C TYR A 136 15.07 -11.43 -9.85
N GLY A 137 13.90 -11.17 -10.45
CA GLY A 137 13.25 -12.09 -11.38
C GLY A 137 12.75 -13.37 -10.73
N VAL A 138 12.43 -13.33 -9.43
CA VAL A 138 11.98 -14.48 -8.62
C VAL A 138 10.50 -14.42 -8.25
N SER A 139 9.77 -13.43 -8.76
CA SER A 139 8.33 -13.32 -8.60
C SER A 139 7.56 -14.04 -9.71
N GLU A 140 6.31 -14.41 -9.42
CA GLU A 140 5.40 -14.92 -10.44
C GLU A 140 5.13 -13.89 -11.55
N ALA A 141 4.99 -12.61 -11.20
CA ALA A 141 4.75 -11.54 -12.16
C ALA A 141 5.89 -11.41 -13.19
N SER A 142 7.13 -11.40 -12.71
CA SER A 142 8.31 -11.35 -13.58
C SER A 142 8.47 -12.61 -14.44
N ALA A 143 8.07 -13.78 -13.93
CA ALA A 143 8.02 -15.00 -14.72
C ALA A 143 6.98 -14.94 -15.84
N ALA A 144 5.75 -14.52 -15.53
CA ALA A 144 4.68 -14.39 -16.50
C ALA A 144 5.02 -13.38 -17.61
N ALA A 145 5.65 -12.24 -17.27
CA ALA A 145 6.09 -11.27 -18.26
C ALA A 145 7.14 -11.84 -19.23
N ARG A 146 8.09 -12.64 -18.73
CA ARG A 146 9.07 -13.32 -19.60
C ARG A 146 8.40 -14.34 -20.51
N ASP A 147 7.46 -15.12 -20.00
CA ASP A 147 6.72 -16.11 -20.78
C ASP A 147 5.84 -15.46 -21.86
N ALA A 148 5.35 -14.24 -21.61
CA ALA A 148 4.66 -13.40 -22.58
C ALA A 148 5.60 -12.70 -23.60
N GLY A 149 6.92 -12.86 -23.46
CA GLY A 149 7.93 -12.23 -24.31
C GLY A 149 8.30 -10.80 -23.92
N GLY A 150 7.72 -10.25 -22.84
CA GLY A 150 7.97 -8.90 -22.36
C GLY A 150 6.76 -8.27 -21.67
N VAL A 151 6.86 -6.97 -21.39
CA VAL A 151 5.80 -6.13 -20.86
C VAL A 151 5.30 -5.22 -21.96
N VAL A 152 3.98 -5.24 -22.20
CA VAL A 152 3.34 -4.37 -23.19
C VAL A 152 3.05 -3.00 -22.57
N ILE A 153 3.53 -1.94 -23.21
CA ILE A 153 3.33 -0.54 -22.83
C ILE A 153 2.78 0.27 -24.00
N ASN A 154 2.39 1.52 -23.77
CA ASN A 154 1.95 2.48 -24.80
C ASN A 154 0.87 1.96 -25.78
N GLY A 155 0.07 0.97 -25.37
CA GLY A 155 -0.97 0.37 -26.20
C GLY A 155 -0.50 -0.63 -27.27
N GLY A 156 0.77 -1.06 -27.25
CA GLY A 156 1.26 -2.08 -28.18
C GLY A 156 2.77 -2.31 -28.21
N ASP A 157 3.57 -1.43 -27.62
CA ASP A 157 5.03 -1.55 -27.60
C ASP A 157 5.45 -2.66 -26.62
N LEU A 158 6.35 -3.54 -27.03
CA LEU A 158 6.84 -4.64 -26.19
C LEU A 158 8.23 -4.32 -25.64
N VAL A 159 8.37 -4.27 -24.32
CA VAL A 159 9.64 -4.07 -23.62
C VAL A 159 10.09 -5.39 -23.00
N ASP A 160 11.37 -5.71 -23.12
CA ASP A 160 11.94 -6.88 -22.47
C ASP A 160 11.67 -6.87 -20.95
N ALA A 161 11.24 -8.01 -20.41
CA ALA A 161 10.84 -8.10 -19.02
C ALA A 161 11.97 -7.73 -18.05
N ASN A 162 13.22 -8.12 -18.34
CA ASN A 162 14.34 -7.78 -17.47
C ASN A 162 14.59 -6.27 -17.46
N LYS A 163 14.54 -5.61 -18.63
CA LYS A 163 14.66 -4.15 -18.72
C LYS A 163 13.55 -3.43 -17.97
N TRP A 164 12.31 -3.87 -18.15
CA TRP A 164 11.16 -3.29 -17.45
C TRP A 164 11.34 -3.38 -15.93
N TYR A 165 11.50 -4.59 -15.40
CA TYR A 165 11.59 -4.78 -13.95
C TYR A 165 12.85 -4.15 -13.37
N THR A 166 14.00 -4.18 -14.03
CA THR A 166 15.20 -3.48 -13.54
C THR A 166 14.94 -1.99 -13.35
N SER A 167 14.20 -1.35 -14.27
CA SER A 167 13.87 0.07 -14.20
C SER A 167 12.80 0.42 -13.18
N VAL A 168 11.69 -0.34 -13.11
CA VAL A 168 10.57 0.01 -12.21
C VAL A 168 10.77 -0.48 -10.77
N SER A 169 11.58 -1.51 -10.56
CA SER A 169 11.65 -2.24 -9.28
C SER A 169 12.96 -2.05 -8.51
N GLY A 170 14.01 -1.53 -9.18
CA GLY A 170 15.37 -1.43 -8.65
C GLY A 170 15.57 -0.47 -7.48
N GLY A 171 16.78 0.07 -7.33
CA GLY A 171 17.16 0.92 -6.19
C GLY A 171 16.22 2.11 -5.97
N ASN A 172 15.82 2.77 -7.07
CA ASN A 172 14.79 3.80 -7.07
C ASN A 172 13.51 3.24 -7.67
N THR A 173 12.85 2.33 -6.92
CA THR A 173 11.56 1.74 -7.28
C THR A 173 10.55 2.83 -7.62
N VAL A 174 9.63 2.56 -8.55
CA VAL A 174 8.48 3.41 -8.87
C VAL A 174 7.26 2.93 -8.05
N PRO A 175 6.88 3.61 -6.95
CA PRO A 175 5.84 3.14 -6.03
C PRO A 175 4.49 2.79 -6.66
N GLN A 176 4.15 3.46 -7.75
CA GLN A 176 2.88 3.28 -8.47
C GLN A 176 2.64 1.83 -8.89
N TYR A 177 3.68 1.10 -9.28
CA TYR A 177 3.57 -0.31 -9.70
C TYR A 177 3.56 -1.31 -8.53
N TYR A 178 3.88 -0.85 -7.31
CA TYR A 178 4.02 -1.68 -6.12
C TYR A 178 3.10 -1.26 -4.99
N THR A 179 2.14 -0.40 -5.29
CA THR A 179 1.10 0.00 -4.37
C THR A 179 -0.20 -0.70 -4.73
N TYR A 180 -0.78 -1.39 -3.76
CA TYR A 180 -2.02 -2.14 -3.95
C TYR A 180 -2.94 -1.98 -2.75
N SER A 181 -4.17 -2.48 -2.89
CA SER A 181 -5.19 -2.41 -1.83
C SER A 181 -4.71 -3.11 -0.56
N ALA A 182 -4.81 -2.42 0.58
CA ALA A 182 -4.56 -3.00 1.90
C ALA A 182 -5.78 -3.80 2.42
N THR A 183 -6.84 -3.94 1.61
CA THR A 183 -8.04 -4.67 1.98
C THR A 183 -7.72 -6.14 2.21
N ASN A 184 -8.07 -6.66 3.39
CA ASN A 184 -7.86 -8.06 3.72
C ASN A 184 -8.94 -8.58 4.67
N VAL A 185 -9.19 -9.89 4.58
CA VAL A 185 -10.03 -10.65 5.51
C VAL A 185 -9.19 -11.79 6.07
N ARG A 186 -9.20 -11.96 7.39
CA ARG A 186 -8.35 -12.91 8.10
C ARG A 186 -9.16 -13.70 9.12
N LEU A 187 -8.91 -15.01 9.17
CA LEU A 187 -9.27 -15.83 10.32
C LEU A 187 -8.27 -15.55 11.44
N GLN A 188 -8.71 -14.85 12.48
CA GLN A 188 -7.87 -14.49 13.62
C GLN A 188 -7.75 -15.63 14.64
N GLU A 189 -8.85 -16.34 14.85
CA GLU A 189 -8.92 -17.44 15.81
C GLU A 189 -9.87 -18.51 15.28
N ALA A 190 -9.51 -19.77 15.49
CA ALA A 190 -10.42 -20.90 15.42
C ALA A 190 -10.11 -21.83 16.60
N SER A 191 -11.13 -22.26 17.32
CA SER A 191 -10.99 -23.11 18.49
C SER A 191 -12.03 -24.22 18.50
N ILE A 192 -11.60 -25.39 18.98
CA ILE A 192 -12.45 -26.54 19.29
C ILE A 192 -12.09 -27.02 20.69
N GLY A 193 -13.11 -27.21 21.52
CA GLY A 193 -12.98 -27.72 22.88
C GLY A 193 -13.95 -28.86 23.11
N TYR A 194 -13.57 -29.78 23.99
CA TYR A 194 -14.46 -30.82 24.51
C TYR A 194 -14.43 -30.82 26.03
N THR A 195 -15.59 -30.66 26.64
CA THR A 195 -15.78 -30.71 28.09
C THR A 195 -16.00 -32.16 28.51
N ILE A 196 -15.00 -32.77 29.16
CA ILE A 196 -15.14 -34.14 29.67
C ILE A 196 -16.21 -34.14 30.78
N PRO A 197 -17.31 -34.93 30.66
CA PRO A 197 -18.33 -34.96 31.69
C PRO A 197 -17.77 -35.57 32.97
N ARG A 198 -18.16 -35.01 34.12
CA ARG A 198 -17.71 -35.48 35.43
C ARG A 198 -17.99 -36.97 35.67
N LYS A 199 -19.08 -37.50 35.13
CA LYS A 199 -19.43 -38.94 35.21
C LYS A 199 -18.38 -39.88 34.62
N VAL A 200 -17.55 -39.39 33.69
CA VAL A 200 -16.52 -40.21 33.01
C VAL A 200 -15.16 -40.08 33.70
N LEU A 201 -15.01 -39.18 34.68
CA LEU A 201 -13.74 -38.90 35.35
C LEU A 201 -13.49 -39.79 36.60
N GLY A 202 -14.43 -40.66 36.98
CA GLY A 202 -14.37 -41.39 38.26
C GLY A 202 -14.69 -40.49 39.45
N ASP A 203 -14.99 -41.08 40.61
CA ASP A 203 -15.23 -40.34 41.87
C ASP A 203 -13.99 -39.57 42.35
#